data_AF-A0AAD3CNQ4-F1
#
_entry.id   AF-A0AAD3CNQ4-F1
#
_cell.length_a   1.000
_cell.length_b   1.000
_cell.length_c   1.000
_cell.angle_alpha   90.00
_cell.angle_beta   90.00
_cell.angle_gamma   90.00
#
_symmetry.space_group_name_H-M   'P 1'
#
loop_
_entity.id
_entity.type
_entity.pdbx_description
1 polymer ?
#
loop_
_entity_poly.entity_id
_entity_poly.type
_entity_poly.pdbx_seq_one_letter_code
_entity_poly.pdbx_strand_id
1 'polypeptide(L)'
;MLKAQRERQQQFEEGQKAEKIDGNNRSIDFDNDDEWLEAFNKAKEKKEQEENDDFEERPGFDGYVLRDMLCAKWGAPLDVDFQKIGGKVYCTVLPLLGFGSPLRSRHETELDYLMHLQGVIEILNKYDNLEYFVSYIESTEKTPKRGTDSVPVRLMLTEEQISQIL
;
A
#
# COMPACT_ATOMS: atom_id res chain seq x y z
N MET A 1 36.92 42.11 27.64
CA MET A 1 36.30 41.03 26.83
C MET A 1 35.06 41.47 26.05
N LEU A 2 34.95 42.73 25.60
CA LEU A 2 33.81 43.22 24.78
C LEU A 2 34.13 43.45 23.28
N LYS A 3 35.40 43.39 22.86
CA LYS A 3 35.79 43.60 21.45
C LYS A 3 35.55 42.38 20.56
N ALA A 4 35.78 41.17 21.07
CA ALA A 4 35.62 39.93 20.30
C ALA A 4 34.14 39.56 20.02
N GLN A 5 33.19 40.09 20.80
CA GLN A 5 31.76 39.82 20.62
C GLN A 5 31.13 40.71 19.54
N ARG A 6 31.72 41.88 19.27
CA ARG A 6 31.24 42.83 18.25
C ARG A 6 31.68 42.45 16.84
N GLU A 7 32.86 41.84 16.69
CA GLU A 7 33.35 41.31 15.40
C GLU A 7 32.55 40.08 14.93
N ARG A 8 32.07 39.22 15.84
CA ARG A 8 31.17 38.10 15.46
C ARG A 8 29.78 38.54 15.01
N GLN A 9 29.27 39.67 15.53
CA GLN A 9 27.98 40.22 15.06
C GLN A 9 28.10 40.86 13.68
N GLN A 10 29.21 41.54 13.37
CA GLN A 10 29.44 42.12 12.04
C GLN A 10 29.63 41.06 10.95
N GLN A 11 30.28 39.93 11.26
CA GLN A 11 30.39 38.82 10.31
C GLN A 11 29.06 38.09 10.05
N PHE A 12 28.12 38.11 11.00
CA PHE A 12 26.78 37.56 10.80
C PHE A 12 25.88 38.48 9.95
N GLU A 13 26.02 39.80 10.08
CA GLU A 13 25.27 40.78 9.28
C GLU A 13 25.78 40.90 7.84
N GLU A 14 27.08 40.70 7.59
CA GLU A 14 27.64 40.70 6.22
C GLU A 14 27.38 39.38 5.49
N GLY A 15 27.31 38.25 6.20
CA GLY A 15 26.95 36.94 5.62
C GLY A 15 25.48 36.83 5.19
N GLN A 16 24.56 37.51 5.87
CA GLN A 16 23.13 37.54 5.48
C GLN A 16 22.83 38.49 4.31
N LYS A 17 23.78 39.31 3.86
CA LYS A 17 23.62 40.18 2.69
C LYS A 17 24.01 39.52 1.35
N ALA A 18 24.52 38.29 1.37
CA ALA A 18 25.04 37.61 0.18
C ALA A 18 24.15 36.50 -0.41
N GLU A 19 23.06 36.10 0.26
CA GLU A 19 22.00 35.34 -0.41
C GLU A 19 20.85 36.29 -0.75
N LYS A 20 21.10 37.11 -1.77
CA LYS A 20 20.01 37.47 -2.66
C LYS A 20 19.49 36.16 -3.21
N ILE A 21 18.38 35.72 -2.63
CA ILE A 21 17.32 35.01 -3.32
C ILE A 21 17.27 35.67 -4.70
N ASP A 22 17.67 34.92 -5.74
CA ASP A 22 17.22 35.19 -7.09
C ASP A 22 15.70 35.06 -7.03
N GLY A 23 15.09 36.15 -6.59
CA GLY A 23 13.70 36.43 -6.78
C GLY A 23 13.58 36.42 -8.28
N ASN A 24 13.19 35.27 -8.81
CA ASN A 24 12.54 35.15 -10.09
C ASN A 24 11.29 36.02 -9.97
N ASN A 25 11.51 37.32 -10.13
CA ASN A 25 10.52 38.36 -10.26
C ASN A 25 9.96 38.16 -11.67
N ARG A 26 9.31 37.00 -11.88
CA ARG A 26 8.23 36.92 -12.84
C ARG A 26 7.18 37.84 -12.22
N SER A 27 7.08 39.04 -12.75
CA SER A 27 5.79 39.71 -12.83
C SER A 27 4.80 38.62 -13.24
N ILE A 28 3.97 38.18 -12.29
CA ILE A 28 2.79 37.41 -12.63
C ILE A 28 1.91 38.45 -13.33
N ASP A 29 2.12 38.56 -14.64
CA ASP A 29 1.18 39.22 -15.53
C ASP A 29 -0.08 38.36 -15.48
N PHE A 30 -1.06 38.79 -14.70
CA PHE A 30 -2.37 38.17 -14.54
C PHE A 30 -3.21 38.18 -15.83
N ASP A 31 -2.61 38.55 -16.96
CA ASP A 31 -3.23 38.54 -18.28
C ASP A 31 -2.97 37.23 -19.05
N ASN A 32 -2.24 36.27 -18.47
CA ASN A 32 -1.90 34.99 -19.10
C ASN A 32 -2.51 33.80 -18.33
N ASP A 33 -3.83 33.76 -18.27
CA ASP A 33 -4.62 32.64 -17.74
C ASP A 33 -4.26 31.29 -18.40
N ASP A 34 -3.68 31.33 -19.60
CA ASP A 34 -3.31 30.17 -20.40
C ASP A 34 -2.08 29.41 -19.85
N GLU A 35 -1.11 30.09 -19.23
CA GLU A 35 0.10 29.43 -18.69
C GLU A 35 -0.22 28.53 -17.48
N TRP A 36 -1.25 28.91 -16.70
CA TRP A 36 -1.73 28.11 -15.57
C TRP A 36 -2.53 26.88 -16.03
N LEU A 37 -3.35 27.05 -17.06
CA LEU A 37 -4.08 25.96 -17.71
C LEU A 37 -3.12 24.91 -18.30
N GLU A 38 -2.04 25.35 -18.94
CA GLU A 38 -1.01 24.43 -19.46
C GLU A 38 -0.29 23.68 -18.34
N ALA A 39 0.10 24.37 -17.26
CA ALA A 39 0.74 23.72 -16.11
C ALA A 39 -0.20 22.70 -15.42
N PHE A 40 -1.49 23.03 -15.30
CA PHE A 40 -2.51 22.15 -14.74
C PHE A 40 -2.79 20.94 -15.64
N ASN A 41 -2.92 21.15 -16.94
CA ASN A 41 -3.10 20.08 -17.92
C ASN A 41 -1.89 19.15 -17.97
N LYS A 42 -0.67 19.69 -17.91
CA LYS A 42 0.56 18.90 -17.88
C LYS A 42 0.69 18.06 -16.59
N ALA A 43 0.23 18.59 -15.46
CA ALA A 43 0.18 17.82 -14.21
C ALA A 43 -0.90 16.73 -14.26
N LYS A 44 -2.05 17.00 -14.89
CA LYS A 44 -3.11 16.03 -15.13
C LYS A 44 -2.67 14.90 -16.07
N GLU A 45 -2.03 15.24 -17.19
CA GLU A 45 -1.47 14.27 -18.14
C GLU A 45 -0.37 13.42 -17.52
N LYS A 46 0.45 14.01 -16.64
CA LYS A 46 1.47 13.24 -15.91
C LYS A 46 0.85 12.28 -14.90
N LYS A 47 -0.25 12.67 -14.25
CA LYS A 47 -1.00 11.78 -13.35
C LYS A 47 -1.73 10.68 -14.11
N GLU A 48 -2.31 11.00 -15.26
CA GLU A 48 -2.91 10.01 -16.17
C GLU A 48 -1.85 9.08 -16.79
N GLN A 49 -0.61 9.53 -17.00
CA GLN A 49 0.51 8.67 -17.44
C GLN A 49 1.10 7.81 -16.32
N GLU A 50 1.13 8.29 -15.08
CA GLU A 50 1.53 7.49 -13.90
C GLU A 50 0.43 6.51 -13.46
N GLU A 51 -0.85 6.76 -13.80
CA GLU A 51 -1.97 5.82 -13.62
C GLU A 51 -2.06 4.75 -14.74
N ASN A 52 -1.24 4.85 -15.79
CA ASN A 52 -1.13 3.87 -16.90
C ASN A 52 0.09 2.93 -16.76
N ASP A 53 0.70 2.82 -15.57
CA ASP A 53 1.57 1.67 -15.28
C ASP A 53 0.64 0.46 -15.07
N ASP A 54 0.32 -0.20 -16.20
CA ASP A 54 -0.60 -1.31 -16.39
C ASP A 54 -0.37 -2.44 -15.37
N PHE A 55 -0.95 -2.27 -14.19
CA PHE A 55 -1.39 -3.38 -13.38
C PHE A 55 -2.79 -3.72 -13.88
N GLU A 56 -2.94 -4.81 -14.64
CA GLU A 56 -4.24 -5.46 -14.84
C GLU A 56 -4.73 -6.00 -13.47
N GLU A 57 -5.04 -5.11 -12.53
CA GLU A 57 -5.93 -5.44 -11.43
C GLU A 57 -7.17 -6.01 -12.08
N ARG A 58 -7.59 -7.24 -11.72
CA ARG A 58 -8.94 -7.70 -12.05
C ARG A 58 -9.90 -6.62 -11.53
N PRO A 59 -10.51 -5.81 -12.41
CA PRO A 59 -11.21 -4.63 -11.96
C PRO A 59 -12.42 -5.10 -11.15
N GLY A 60 -12.42 -4.78 -9.86
CA GLY A 60 -13.49 -5.14 -8.93
C GLY A 60 -13.27 -6.38 -8.07
N PHE A 61 -12.09 -7.00 -8.06
CA PHE A 61 -11.78 -7.98 -7.00
C PHE A 61 -11.28 -7.25 -5.76
N ASP A 62 -12.16 -7.05 -4.77
CA ASP A 62 -11.89 -6.30 -3.53
C ASP A 62 -11.98 -7.20 -2.28
N GLY A 63 -11.79 -6.59 -1.10
CA GLY A 63 -11.93 -7.29 0.18
C GLY A 63 -13.31 -7.92 0.42
N TYR A 64 -14.38 -7.35 -0.14
CA TYR A 64 -15.73 -7.93 -0.03
C TYR A 64 -15.86 -9.19 -0.88
N VAL A 65 -15.35 -9.16 -2.11
CA VAL A 65 -15.35 -10.33 -3.00
C VAL A 65 -14.53 -11.46 -2.40
N LEU A 66 -13.37 -11.15 -1.78
CA LEU A 66 -12.59 -12.15 -1.06
C LEU A 66 -13.38 -12.77 0.10
N ARG A 67 -14.01 -11.95 0.95
CA ARG A 67 -14.88 -12.47 2.03
C ARG A 67 -15.96 -13.40 1.48
N ASP A 68 -16.66 -12.96 0.45
CA ASP A 68 -17.79 -13.70 -0.12
C ASP A 68 -17.33 -15.03 -0.73
N MET A 69 -16.14 -15.06 -1.35
CA MET A 69 -15.49 -16.29 -1.81
C MET A 69 -15.18 -17.25 -0.66
N LEU A 70 -14.59 -16.76 0.43
CA LEU A 70 -14.28 -17.58 1.61
C LEU A 70 -15.56 -18.15 2.24
N CYS A 71 -16.60 -17.32 2.35
CA CYS A 71 -17.93 -17.72 2.81
C CYS A 71 -18.56 -18.77 1.89
N ALA A 72 -18.49 -18.59 0.58
CA ALA A 72 -19.04 -19.54 -0.39
C ALA A 72 -18.30 -20.89 -0.35
N LYS A 73 -16.96 -20.87 -0.21
CA LYS A 73 -16.12 -22.06 -0.22
C LYS A 73 -16.22 -22.87 1.08
N TRP A 74 -16.20 -22.20 2.23
CA TRP A 74 -16.06 -22.85 3.55
C TRP A 74 -17.18 -22.54 4.54
N GLY A 75 -18.18 -21.76 4.14
CA GLY A 75 -19.37 -21.46 4.96
C GLY A 75 -19.14 -20.44 6.07
N ALA A 76 -17.99 -19.76 6.10
CA ALA A 76 -17.66 -18.77 7.13
C ALA A 76 -16.72 -17.68 6.59
N PRO A 77 -16.81 -16.44 7.12
CA PRO A 77 -15.86 -15.37 6.83
C PRO A 77 -14.57 -15.66 7.58
N LEU A 78 -13.65 -16.38 6.94
CA LEU A 78 -12.37 -16.74 7.54
C LEU A 78 -11.36 -15.61 7.41
N ASP A 79 -10.39 -15.59 8.31
CA ASP A 79 -9.29 -14.64 8.27
C ASP A 79 -8.12 -15.14 7.41
N VAL A 80 -7.35 -14.21 6.86
CA VAL A 80 -6.23 -14.48 5.96
C VAL A 80 -4.99 -13.78 6.49
N ASP A 81 -3.80 -14.35 6.35
CA ASP A 81 -2.57 -13.70 6.80
C ASP A 81 -1.36 -14.08 5.99
N PHE A 82 -0.35 -13.20 5.97
CA PHE A 82 0.94 -13.50 5.38
C PHE A 82 1.86 -14.14 6.42
N GLN A 83 2.36 -15.33 6.11
CA GLN A 83 3.26 -16.09 6.99
C GLN A 83 4.57 -16.38 6.28
N LYS A 84 5.68 -16.14 6.98
CA LYS A 84 7.01 -16.51 6.52
C LYS A 84 7.42 -17.86 7.09
N ILE A 85 7.66 -18.84 6.23
CA ILE A 85 8.09 -20.19 6.63
C ILE A 85 9.26 -20.61 5.75
N GLY A 86 10.43 -20.83 6.36
CA GLY A 86 11.62 -21.33 5.66
C GLY A 86 12.09 -20.43 4.51
N GLY A 87 12.08 -19.11 4.73
CA GLY A 87 12.50 -18.13 3.72
C GLY A 87 11.48 -17.86 2.61
N LYS A 88 10.32 -18.51 2.64
CA LYS A 88 9.23 -18.31 1.68
C LYS A 88 8.07 -17.59 2.35
N VAL A 89 7.33 -16.80 1.57
CA VAL A 89 6.11 -16.12 2.01
C VAL A 89 4.90 -16.91 1.54
N TYR A 90 3.94 -17.09 2.44
CA TYR A 90 2.68 -17.75 2.19
C TYR A 90 1.56 -16.77 2.51
N CYS A 91 0.51 -16.76 1.70
CA CYS A 91 -0.78 -16.20 2.07
C CYS A 91 -1.63 -17.36 2.59
N THR A 92 -1.88 -17.37 3.90
CA THR A 92 -2.49 -18.49 4.61
C THR A 92 -3.91 -18.12 5.02
N VAL A 93 -4.89 -18.93 4.62
CA VAL A 93 -6.24 -18.84 5.20
C VAL A 93 -6.23 -19.54 6.55
N LEU A 94 -6.54 -18.77 7.59
CA LEU A 94 -6.53 -19.21 8.98
C LEU A 94 -7.89 -19.79 9.37
N PRO A 95 -7.93 -20.81 10.24
CA PRO A 95 -9.19 -21.33 10.79
C PRO A 95 -9.73 -20.45 11.93
N LEU A 96 -9.73 -19.13 11.71
CA LEU A 96 -10.20 -18.10 12.61
C LEU A 96 -11.34 -17.35 11.93
N LEU A 97 -12.30 -16.87 12.73
CA LEU A 97 -13.35 -16.01 12.20
C LEU A 97 -12.77 -14.63 11.94
N GLY A 98 -13.20 -13.99 10.85
CA GLY A 98 -12.79 -12.65 10.50
C GLY A 98 -13.25 -11.59 11.49
N PHE A 99 -14.45 -11.73 12.08
CA PHE A 99 -15.01 -10.76 13.02
C PHE A 99 -16.07 -11.38 13.93
N GLY A 100 -16.59 -10.60 14.89
CA GLY A 100 -17.78 -10.95 15.69
C GLY A 100 -17.55 -11.87 16.90
N SER A 101 -16.33 -12.37 17.12
CA SER A 101 -16.00 -13.16 18.31
C SER A 101 -14.64 -12.78 18.88
N PRO A 102 -14.57 -12.09 20.05
CA PRO A 102 -13.30 -11.63 20.62
C PRO A 102 -12.29 -12.74 20.93
N LEU A 103 -12.75 -13.98 21.13
CA LEU A 103 -11.90 -15.14 21.42
C LEU A 103 -11.46 -15.91 20.16
N ARG A 104 -12.02 -15.58 18.99
CA ARG A 104 -11.83 -16.34 17.74
C ARG A 104 -11.50 -15.47 16.54
N SER A 105 -11.58 -14.15 16.70
CA SER A 105 -11.28 -13.13 15.71
C SER A 105 -10.09 -12.30 16.17
N ARG A 106 -9.29 -11.86 15.19
CA ARG A 106 -8.23 -10.87 15.42
C ARG A 106 -8.71 -9.44 15.24
N HIS A 107 -9.81 -9.26 14.51
CA HIS A 107 -10.40 -7.96 14.21
C HIS A 107 -11.58 -7.69 15.15
N GLU A 108 -11.67 -6.47 15.67
CA GLU A 108 -12.71 -6.07 16.61
C GLU A 108 -14.04 -5.87 15.89
N THR A 109 -14.02 -5.21 14.74
CA THR A 109 -15.19 -4.91 13.92
C THR A 109 -15.16 -5.60 12.55
N GLU A 110 -16.31 -5.67 11.89
CA GLU A 110 -16.39 -6.15 10.50
C GLU A 110 -15.62 -5.23 9.55
N LEU A 111 -15.64 -3.92 9.79
CA LEU A 111 -14.92 -2.95 8.97
C LEU A 111 -13.40 -3.18 9.04
N ASP A 112 -12.85 -3.41 10.23
CA ASP A 112 -11.41 -3.70 10.40
C ASP A 112 -11.01 -4.96 9.62
N TYR A 113 -11.86 -5.99 9.68
CA TYR A 113 -11.66 -7.22 8.92
C TYR A 113 -11.68 -6.99 7.41
N LEU A 114 -12.66 -6.23 6.90
CA LEU A 114 -12.75 -5.92 5.48
C LEU A 114 -11.58 -5.06 4.99
N MET A 115 -11.15 -4.09 5.79
CA MET A 115 -9.96 -3.29 5.51
C MET A 115 -8.69 -4.15 5.48
N HIS A 116 -8.58 -5.11 6.40
CA HIS A 116 -7.50 -6.08 6.40
C HIS A 116 -7.51 -6.94 5.12
N LEU A 117 -8.67 -7.48 4.74
CA LEU A 117 -8.80 -8.24 3.48
C LEU A 117 -8.46 -7.39 2.26
N GLN A 118 -8.88 -6.13 2.23
CA GLN A 118 -8.54 -5.20 1.17
C GLN A 118 -7.01 -5.01 1.07
N GLY A 119 -6.32 -4.80 2.18
CA GLY A 119 -4.86 -4.73 2.20
C GLY A 119 -4.18 -6.03 1.74
N VAL A 120 -4.75 -7.20 2.08
CA VAL A 120 -4.27 -8.49 1.56
C VAL A 120 -4.40 -8.55 0.04
N ILE A 121 -5.53 -8.13 -0.51
CA ILE A 121 -5.75 -8.10 -1.97
C ILE A 121 -4.79 -7.14 -2.66
N GLU A 122 -4.59 -5.94 -2.12
CA GLU A 122 -3.65 -4.97 -2.68
C GLU A 122 -2.22 -5.52 -2.71
N ILE A 123 -1.80 -6.25 -1.66
CA ILE A 123 -0.49 -6.91 -1.64
C ILE A 123 -0.44 -8.02 -2.69
N LEU A 124 -1.47 -8.86 -2.79
CA LEU A 124 -1.52 -9.93 -3.79
C LEU A 124 -1.52 -9.38 -5.21
N ASN A 125 -2.23 -8.29 -5.47
CA ASN A 125 -2.17 -7.56 -6.73
C ASN A 125 -0.76 -7.06 -6.94
N LYS A 126 -0.20 -6.22 -6.06
CA LYS A 126 1.15 -5.63 -6.21
C LYS A 126 2.25 -6.60 -6.62
N TYR A 127 2.18 -7.86 -6.19
CA TYR A 127 3.15 -8.90 -6.53
C TYR A 127 2.68 -9.91 -7.59
N ASP A 128 1.62 -9.63 -8.33
CA ASP A 128 1.04 -10.48 -9.39
C ASP A 128 0.74 -11.92 -8.91
N ASN A 129 0.14 -12.02 -7.72
CA ASN A 129 -0.20 -13.29 -7.08
C ASN A 129 -1.71 -13.49 -6.87
N LEU A 130 -2.54 -12.49 -7.18
CA LEU A 130 -3.97 -12.55 -6.90
C LEU A 130 -4.66 -13.68 -7.68
N GLU A 131 -4.46 -13.75 -8.99
CA GLU A 131 -5.12 -14.77 -9.83
C GLU A 131 -4.73 -16.19 -9.41
N TYR A 132 -3.43 -16.40 -9.15
CA TYR A 132 -2.94 -17.68 -8.64
C TYR A 132 -3.57 -18.04 -7.29
N PHE A 133 -3.66 -17.07 -6.37
CA PHE A 133 -4.28 -17.27 -5.07
C PHE A 133 -5.77 -17.67 -5.21
N VAL A 134 -6.54 -16.92 -6.00
CA VAL A 134 -7.96 -17.19 -6.24
C VAL A 134 -8.16 -18.58 -6.84
N SER A 135 -7.41 -18.90 -7.91
CA SER A 135 -7.46 -20.21 -8.57
C SER A 135 -7.13 -21.35 -7.61
N TYR A 136 -6.14 -21.16 -6.72
CA TYR A 136 -5.80 -22.14 -5.71
C TYR A 136 -6.94 -22.35 -4.70
N ILE A 137 -7.56 -21.28 -4.19
CA ILE A 137 -8.66 -21.36 -3.22
C ILE A 137 -9.89 -22.04 -3.83
N GLU A 138 -10.19 -21.75 -5.09
CA GLU A 138 -11.32 -22.37 -5.80
C GLU A 138 -11.08 -23.86 -6.03
N SER A 139 -9.88 -24.24 -6.45
CA SER A 139 -9.54 -25.64 -6.80
C SER A 139 -9.18 -26.53 -5.61
N THR A 140 -8.73 -25.96 -4.49
CA THR A 140 -8.26 -26.76 -3.34
C THR A 140 -9.42 -27.50 -2.66
N GLU A 141 -9.16 -28.74 -2.28
CA GLU A 141 -10.04 -29.56 -1.42
C GLU A 141 -9.72 -29.36 0.06
N LYS A 142 -8.60 -28.68 0.37
CA LYS A 142 -8.21 -28.41 1.76
C LYS A 142 -9.22 -27.48 2.40
N THR A 143 -9.58 -27.80 3.63
CA THR A 143 -10.50 -27.02 4.43
C THR A 143 -9.78 -26.57 5.69
N PRO A 144 -9.72 -25.26 6.00
CA PRO A 144 -9.15 -24.77 7.24
C PRO A 144 -9.98 -25.27 8.42
N LYS A 145 -9.33 -26.01 9.33
CA LYS A 145 -9.97 -26.62 10.51
C LYS A 145 -9.33 -26.12 11.79
N ARG A 146 -10.18 -25.70 12.72
CA ARG A 146 -9.75 -25.12 13.99
C ARG A 146 -8.88 -26.11 14.76
N GLY A 147 -7.69 -25.65 15.16
CA GLY A 147 -6.73 -26.40 15.98
C GLY A 147 -5.89 -27.44 15.24
N THR A 148 -6.08 -27.61 13.93
CA THR A 148 -5.34 -28.61 13.15
C THR A 148 -4.73 -28.01 11.90
N ASP A 149 -5.54 -27.40 11.03
CA ASP A 149 -5.12 -27.13 9.66
C ASP A 149 -5.46 -25.70 9.23
N SER A 150 -4.47 -25.01 8.69
CA SER A 150 -4.64 -23.81 7.86
C SER A 150 -4.44 -24.17 6.39
N VAL A 151 -4.83 -23.25 5.49
CA VAL A 151 -4.62 -23.43 4.05
C VAL A 151 -3.53 -22.45 3.59
N PRO A 152 -2.25 -22.87 3.61
CA PRO A 152 -1.15 -22.02 3.14
C PRO A 152 -1.08 -22.03 1.61
N VAL A 153 -1.12 -20.84 1.01
CA VAL A 153 -0.87 -20.62 -0.41
C VAL A 153 0.51 -20.03 -0.56
N ARG A 154 1.43 -20.73 -1.23
CA ARG A 154 2.79 -20.23 -1.43
C ARG A 154 2.76 -19.10 -2.47
N LEU A 155 3.28 -17.93 -2.12
CA LEU A 155 3.41 -16.83 -3.07
C LEU A 155 4.60 -17.06 -4.00
N MET A 156 4.40 -16.71 -5.26
CA MET A 156 5.39 -16.73 -6.33
C MET A 156 6.12 -15.39 -6.33
N LEU A 157 7.05 -15.23 -5.38
CA LEU A 157 7.87 -14.03 -5.24
C LEU A 157 9.31 -14.31 -5.67
N THR A 158 9.95 -13.32 -6.31
CA THR A 158 11.38 -13.33 -6.60
C THR A 158 12.21 -13.15 -5.33
N GLU A 159 13.49 -13.53 -5.35
CA GLU A 159 14.38 -13.32 -4.20
C GLU A 159 14.52 -11.83 -3.85
N GLU A 160 14.52 -10.96 -4.87
CA GLU A 160 14.55 -9.51 -4.72
C GLU A 160 13.30 -8.98 -4.00
N GLN A 161 12.11 -9.39 -4.44
CA GLN A 161 10.85 -9.01 -3.77
C GLN A 161 10.78 -9.54 -2.34
N ILE A 162 11.24 -10.78 -2.11
CA ILE A 162 11.33 -11.32 -0.75
C ILE A 162 12.26 -10.43 0.08
N SER A 163 13.42 -10.02 -0.44
CA SER A 163 14.36 -9.16 0.28
C SER A 163 13.80 -7.76 0.61
N GLN A 164 12.90 -7.20 -0.20
CA GLN A 164 12.24 -5.91 0.08
C GLN A 164 11.16 -6.00 1.16
N ILE A 165 10.60 -7.19 1.36
CA ILE A 165 9.65 -7.48 2.43
C ILE A 165 10.40 -7.76 3.76
N LEU A 166 11.72 -8.01 3.70
CA LEU A 166 12.61 -8.31 4.84
C LEU A 166 13.30 -7.08 5.42
#